data_AF-A0A059X3U7-F1
#
_entry.id   AF-A0A059X3U7-F1
#
_cell.length_a   1.000
_cell.length_b   1.000
_cell.length_c   1.000
_cell.angle_alpha   90.00
_cell.angle_beta   90.00
_cell.angle_gamma   90.00
#
_symmetry.space_group_name_H-M   'P 1'
#
loop_
_entity.id
_entity.type
_entity.pdbx_description
1 polymer ?
#
loop_
_entity_poly.entity_id
_entity_poly.type
_entity_poly.pdbx_seq_one_letter_code
_entity_poly.pdbx_strand_id
1 'polypeptide(L)'
;TQAPPDFADYADAVLFVSGPGTRDCIKNEEWLSNFELDPERQAIGSICSGSLILAKLGLLEGKTATTYPTSKALLEEMGVAVIEKPFVENGNVATAGGCLAQQYLIGWVIEKLADKDWRDLVLKSIQPVGEGLFFDDIERLQKLYTPVVNKAAV
;
A
#
# COMPACT_ATOMS: atom_id res chain seq x y z
N THR A 1 14.33 12.42 -2.54
CA THR A 1 14.12 13.20 -1.31
C THR A 1 12.99 12.55 -0.54
N GLN A 2 13.17 12.23 0.75
CA GLN A 2 12.05 11.77 1.57
C GLN A 2 11.14 12.97 1.81
N ALA A 3 9.84 12.83 1.57
CA ALA A 3 8.87 13.85 1.94
C ALA A 3 8.88 14.00 3.48
N PRO A 4 8.69 15.22 4.01
CA PRO A 4 8.60 15.40 5.45
C PRO A 4 7.37 14.61 5.99
N PRO A 5 7.42 14.08 7.23
CA PRO A 5 6.39 13.18 7.75
C PRO A 5 4.97 13.75 7.70
N ASP A 6 4.82 15.06 7.91
CA ASP A 6 3.57 15.82 7.81
C ASP A 6 2.93 15.80 6.41
N PHE A 7 3.70 15.49 5.36
CA PHE A 7 3.16 15.27 4.02
C PHE A 7 2.20 14.07 3.99
N ALA A 8 2.43 13.06 4.85
CA ALA A 8 1.54 11.91 4.95
C ALA A 8 0.12 12.32 5.34
N ASP A 9 -0.04 13.40 6.11
CA ASP A 9 -1.33 13.90 6.57
C ASP A 9 -2.15 14.56 5.45
N TYR A 10 -1.54 14.92 4.32
CA TYR A 10 -2.25 15.53 3.18
C TYR A 10 -2.40 14.58 2.00
N ALA A 11 -1.68 13.46 1.98
CA ALA A 11 -1.69 12.50 0.88
C ALA A 11 -3.02 11.75 0.76
N ASP A 12 -3.42 11.38 -0.46
CA ASP A 12 -4.58 10.51 -0.68
C ASP A 12 -4.29 9.03 -0.36
N ALA A 13 -3.01 8.63 -0.41
CA ALA A 13 -2.55 7.30 -0.02
C ALA A 13 -1.23 7.35 0.74
N VAL A 14 -1.11 6.51 1.76
CA VAL A 14 0.10 6.35 2.59
C VAL A 14 0.49 4.89 2.65
N LEU A 15 1.70 4.55 2.21
CA LEU A 15 2.19 3.18 2.13
C LEU A 15 3.45 2.98 2.98
N PHE A 16 3.38 2.13 4.00
CA PHE A 16 4.54 1.72 4.79
C PHE A 16 5.19 0.48 4.18
N VAL A 17 6.41 0.64 3.70
CA VAL A 17 7.17 -0.44 3.05
C VAL A 17 8.00 -1.26 4.03
N SER A 18 8.47 -2.42 3.58
CA SER A 18 9.32 -3.33 4.34
C SER A 18 10.72 -2.76 4.54
N GLY A 19 11.41 -3.21 5.58
CA GLY A 19 12.83 -2.93 5.78
C GLY A 19 13.31 -3.35 7.18
N PRO A 20 14.62 -3.52 7.38
CA PRO A 20 15.15 -3.81 8.71
C PRO A 20 14.80 -2.72 9.73
N GLY A 21 14.77 -1.46 9.29
CA GLY A 21 14.47 -0.29 10.13
C GLY A 21 13.05 -0.21 10.67
N THR A 22 12.09 -1.02 10.17
CA THR A 22 10.70 -0.95 10.69
C THR A 22 10.62 -1.31 12.18
N ARG A 23 11.54 -2.14 12.68
CA ARG A 23 11.65 -2.51 14.11
C ARG A 23 12.15 -1.36 14.98
N ASP A 24 12.92 -0.46 14.41
CA ASP A 24 13.39 0.75 15.11
C ASP A 24 12.30 1.83 15.04
N CYS A 25 11.62 1.97 13.89
CA CYS A 25 10.49 2.88 13.72
C CYS A 25 9.37 2.63 14.76
N ILE A 26 8.97 1.37 15.00
CA ILE A 26 7.90 1.06 15.97
C ILE A 26 8.29 1.33 17.43
N LYS A 27 9.58 1.58 17.72
CA LYS A 27 10.08 1.96 19.05
C LYS A 27 10.29 3.47 19.18
N ASN A 28 10.23 4.21 18.08
CA ASN A 28 10.49 5.64 18.04
C ASN A 28 9.15 6.40 18.14
N GLU A 29 8.76 6.73 19.37
CA GLU A 29 7.50 7.44 19.66
C GLU A 29 7.46 8.83 19.02
N GLU A 30 8.58 9.57 19.01
CA GLU A 30 8.69 10.89 18.37
C GLU A 30 8.47 10.80 16.86
N TRP A 31 8.96 9.74 16.21
CA TRP A 31 8.73 9.54 14.79
C TRP A 31 7.27 9.16 14.50
N LEU A 32 6.71 8.25 15.30
CA LEU A 32 5.33 7.80 15.16
C LEU A 32 4.32 8.93 15.40
N SER A 33 4.62 9.88 16.29
CA SER A 33 3.74 11.00 16.58
C SER A 33 3.59 12.00 15.44
N ASN A 34 4.38 11.88 14.37
CA ASN A 34 4.24 12.74 13.18
C ASN A 34 3.22 12.23 12.15
N PHE A 35 2.46 11.18 12.47
CA PHE A 35 1.46 10.61 11.57
C PHE A 35 0.05 10.82 12.14
N GLU A 36 -0.71 11.75 11.57
CA GLU A 36 -2.12 11.97 11.86
C GLU A 36 -2.98 11.41 10.71
N LEU A 37 -2.89 10.08 10.54
CA LEU A 37 -3.55 9.41 9.42
C LEU A 37 -5.05 9.24 9.64
N ASP A 38 -5.83 9.50 8.59
CA ASP A 38 -7.29 9.42 8.60
C ASP A 38 -7.78 8.36 7.59
N PRO A 39 -8.17 7.16 8.05
CA PRO A 39 -8.74 6.12 7.20
C PRO A 39 -10.05 6.50 6.53
N GLU A 40 -10.79 7.52 6.97
CA GLU A 40 -12.02 7.93 6.29
C GLU A 40 -11.73 8.64 4.97
N ARG A 41 -10.55 9.26 4.84
CA ARG A 41 -10.10 9.99 3.65
C ARG A 41 -9.02 9.26 2.86
N GLN A 42 -8.11 8.57 3.54
CA GLN A 42 -6.87 8.08 2.95
C GLN A 42 -6.89 6.57 2.72
N ALA A 43 -6.31 6.13 1.59
CA ALA A 43 -5.95 4.74 1.39
C ALA A 43 -4.62 4.43 2.11
N ILE A 44 -4.68 3.78 3.26
CA ILE A 44 -3.51 3.49 4.09
C ILE A 44 -3.14 2.01 3.97
N GLY A 45 -1.89 1.72 3.65
CA GLY A 45 -1.48 0.33 3.52
C GLY A 45 -0.04 0.02 3.86
N SER A 46 0.28 -1.27 3.89
CA SER A 46 1.65 -1.71 4.09
C SER A 46 1.99 -3.00 3.37
N ILE A 47 3.29 -3.21 3.15
CA ILE A 47 3.84 -4.46 2.62
C ILE A 47 4.85 -5.03 3.61
N CYS A 48 4.75 -6.33 3.86
CA CYS A 48 5.66 -7.08 4.72
C CYS A 48 5.80 -6.43 6.11
N SER A 49 7.03 -6.12 6.57
CA SER A 49 7.26 -5.59 7.93
C SER A 49 6.73 -4.18 8.17
N GLY A 50 6.26 -3.47 7.12
CA GLY A 50 5.55 -2.20 7.28
C GLY A 50 4.24 -2.33 8.06
N SER A 51 3.63 -3.53 8.09
CA SER A 51 2.44 -3.83 8.91
C SER A 51 2.65 -3.61 10.40
N LEU A 52 3.89 -3.73 10.90
CA LEU A 52 4.23 -3.43 12.29
C LEU A 52 3.99 -1.95 12.62
N ILE A 53 4.24 -1.06 11.66
CA ILE A 53 4.02 0.38 11.82
C ILE A 53 2.52 0.67 11.89
N LEU A 54 1.72 0.06 11.00
CA LEU A 54 0.25 0.18 11.06
C LEU A 54 -0.32 -0.30 12.41
N ALA A 55 0.18 -1.43 12.93
CA ALA A 55 -0.22 -1.92 14.23
C ALA A 55 0.15 -0.92 15.35
N LYS A 56 1.35 -0.33 15.28
CA LYS A 56 1.80 0.63 16.30
C LYS A 56 1.03 1.96 16.27
N LEU A 57 0.52 2.35 15.10
CA LEU A 57 -0.35 3.51 14.92
C LEU A 57 -1.84 3.22 15.26
N GLY A 58 -2.17 2.03 15.79
CA GLY A 58 -3.55 1.66 16.16
C GLY A 58 -4.47 1.33 14.97
N LEU A 59 -3.96 1.39 13.73
CA LEU A 59 -4.77 1.23 12.52
C LEU A 59 -5.30 -0.21 12.32
N LEU A 60 -4.68 -1.19 12.98
CA LEU A 60 -5.05 -2.62 12.91
C LEU A 60 -5.84 -3.12 14.13
N GLU A 61 -6.22 -2.24 15.07
CA GLU A 61 -7.01 -2.63 16.23
C GLU A 61 -8.35 -3.27 15.81
N GLY A 62 -8.64 -4.45 16.37
CA GLY A 62 -9.84 -5.23 16.08
C GLY A 62 -9.93 -5.81 14.67
N LYS A 63 -8.87 -5.71 13.85
CA LYS A 63 -8.85 -6.13 12.45
C LYS A 63 -7.95 -7.35 12.25
N THR A 64 -8.11 -8.01 11.10
CA THR A 64 -7.16 -9.02 10.62
C THR A 64 -6.13 -8.39 9.69
N ALA A 65 -4.92 -8.93 9.63
CA ALA A 65 -3.87 -8.46 8.73
C ALA A 65 -3.02 -9.61 8.18
N THR A 66 -2.17 -9.33 7.20
CA THR A 66 -1.08 -10.21 6.76
C THR A 66 0.25 -9.48 6.85
N THR A 67 1.34 -10.22 6.78
CA THR A 67 2.71 -9.68 6.81
C THR A 67 3.68 -10.68 6.19
N TYR A 68 4.97 -10.36 6.18
CA TYR A 68 6.00 -11.32 5.78
C TYR A 68 6.21 -12.35 6.90
N PRO A 69 6.50 -13.64 6.58
CA PRO A 69 6.59 -14.70 7.60
C PRO A 69 7.51 -14.37 8.79
N THR A 70 8.65 -13.70 8.58
CA THR A 70 9.59 -13.35 9.66
C THR A 70 9.14 -12.18 10.55
N SER A 71 8.03 -11.52 10.22
CA SER A 71 7.43 -10.45 11.02
C SER A 71 6.10 -10.87 11.66
N LYS A 72 5.59 -12.07 11.34
CA LYS A 72 4.32 -12.60 11.85
C LYS A 72 4.26 -12.61 13.38
N ALA A 73 5.25 -13.26 14.02
CA ALA A 73 5.25 -13.40 15.48
C ALA A 73 5.18 -12.04 16.20
N LEU A 74 5.99 -11.08 15.77
CA LEU A 74 5.99 -9.74 16.36
C LEU A 74 4.68 -8.98 16.11
N LEU A 75 4.05 -9.16 14.94
CA LEU A 75 2.74 -8.54 14.66
C LEU A 75 1.63 -9.15 15.53
N GLU A 76 1.67 -10.46 15.77
CA GLU A 76 0.74 -11.15 16.68
C GLU A 76 0.95 -10.74 18.14
N GLU A 77 2.19 -10.54 18.59
CA GLU A 77 2.53 -9.99 19.91
C GLU A 77 1.92 -8.60 20.14
N MET A 78 1.68 -7.83 19.07
CA MET A 78 0.99 -6.54 19.11
C MET A 78 -0.55 -6.67 19.13
N GLY A 79 -1.09 -7.89 19.25
CA GLY A 79 -2.52 -8.15 19.35
C GLY A 79 -3.27 -8.23 18.02
N VAL A 80 -2.56 -8.26 16.89
CA VAL A 80 -3.18 -8.35 15.56
C VAL A 80 -3.39 -9.81 15.16
N ALA A 81 -4.60 -10.15 14.71
CA ALA A 81 -4.88 -11.47 14.14
C ALA A 81 -4.27 -11.60 12.74
N VAL A 82 -3.14 -12.29 12.64
CA VAL A 82 -2.44 -12.50 11.35
C VAL A 82 -3.01 -13.70 10.61
N ILE A 83 -3.45 -13.49 9.38
CA ILE A 83 -4.01 -14.54 8.52
C ILE A 83 -3.13 -14.82 7.31
N GLU A 84 -3.07 -16.09 6.91
CA GLU A 84 -2.24 -16.56 5.79
C GLU A 84 -2.92 -16.28 4.44
N LYS A 85 -2.88 -15.01 4.02
CA LYS A 85 -3.32 -14.52 2.71
C LYS A 85 -2.28 -13.55 2.15
N PRO A 86 -2.16 -13.42 0.82
CA PRO A 86 -1.21 -12.48 0.23
C PRO A 86 -1.62 -11.02 0.46
N PHE A 87 -2.91 -10.76 0.61
CA PHE A 87 -3.49 -9.43 0.80
C PHE A 87 -4.71 -9.51 1.72
N VAL A 88 -4.85 -8.53 2.60
CA VAL A 88 -5.96 -8.38 3.55
C VAL A 88 -6.38 -6.91 3.59
N GLU A 89 -7.63 -6.66 3.27
CA GLU A 89 -8.26 -5.33 3.29
C GLU A 89 -9.28 -5.24 4.42
N ASN A 90 -9.31 -4.08 5.09
CA ASN A 90 -10.30 -3.70 6.07
C ASN A 90 -10.77 -2.25 5.76
N GLY A 91 -11.60 -2.09 4.73
CA GLY A 91 -12.06 -0.78 4.26
C GLY A 91 -10.92 0.02 3.62
N ASN A 92 -10.47 1.09 4.27
CA ASN A 92 -9.40 1.96 3.79
C ASN A 92 -8.03 1.66 4.40
N VAL A 93 -7.92 0.57 5.17
CA VAL A 93 -6.64 0.06 5.69
C VAL A 93 -6.36 -1.33 5.11
N ALA A 94 -5.19 -1.52 4.51
CA ALA A 94 -4.83 -2.81 3.90
C ALA A 94 -3.39 -3.26 4.19
N THR A 95 -3.16 -4.57 4.15
CA THR A 95 -1.83 -5.18 4.35
C THR A 95 -1.57 -6.23 3.28
N ALA A 96 -0.33 -6.30 2.80
CA ALA A 96 0.14 -7.32 1.88
C ALA A 96 1.40 -8.03 2.43
N GLY A 97 1.55 -9.31 2.11
CA GLY A 97 2.65 -10.16 2.58
C GLY A 97 3.36 -10.87 1.44
N GLY A 98 4.68 -10.66 1.32
CA GLY A 98 5.52 -11.22 0.25
C GLY A 98 5.70 -10.28 -0.94
N CYS A 99 6.90 -10.22 -1.54
CA CYS A 99 7.26 -9.18 -2.51
C CYS A 99 6.31 -9.11 -3.72
N LEU A 100 5.90 -10.26 -4.27
CA LEU A 100 4.96 -10.30 -5.40
C LEU A 100 3.52 -9.96 -5.02
N ALA A 101 3.19 -9.92 -3.73
CA ALA A 101 1.88 -9.47 -3.27
C ALA A 101 1.71 -7.95 -3.36
N GLN A 102 2.78 -7.19 -3.62
CA GLN A 102 2.71 -5.74 -3.82
C GLN A 102 1.70 -5.33 -4.90
N GLN A 103 1.49 -6.19 -5.92
CA GLN A 103 0.54 -5.93 -6.99
C GLN A 103 -0.91 -5.86 -6.48
N TYR A 104 -1.25 -6.61 -5.43
CA TYR A 104 -2.59 -6.53 -4.82
C TYR A 104 -2.76 -5.20 -4.07
N LEU A 105 -1.73 -4.80 -3.32
CA LEU A 105 -1.74 -3.53 -2.59
C LEU A 105 -1.85 -2.34 -3.54
N ILE A 106 -1.02 -2.30 -4.59
CA ILE A 106 -1.05 -1.20 -5.56
C ILE A 106 -2.32 -1.24 -6.39
N GLY A 107 -2.81 -2.42 -6.77
CA GLY A 107 -4.08 -2.55 -7.45
C GLY A 107 -5.24 -1.97 -6.64
N TRP A 108 -5.27 -2.26 -5.34
CA TRP A 108 -6.24 -1.69 -4.40
C TRP A 108 -6.15 -0.17 -4.28
N VAL A 109 -4.94 0.41 -4.21
CA VAL A 109 -4.76 1.88 -4.21
C VAL A 109 -5.29 2.51 -5.50
N ILE A 110 -4.91 1.96 -6.66
CA ILE A 110 -5.32 2.51 -7.97
C ILE A 110 -6.84 2.47 -8.12
N GLU A 111 -7.49 1.38 -7.74
CA GLU A 111 -8.94 1.26 -7.85
C GLU A 111 -9.70 2.23 -6.94
N LYS A 112 -9.16 2.53 -5.74
CA LYS A 112 -9.77 3.53 -4.83
C LYS A 112 -9.60 4.97 -5.32
N LEU A 113 -8.44 5.31 -5.88
CA LEU A 113 -8.11 6.69 -6.24
C LEU A 113 -8.43 7.05 -7.70
N ALA A 114 -8.51 6.06 -8.57
CA ALA A 114 -8.89 6.22 -9.97
C ALA A 114 -10.12 5.36 -10.28
N ASP A 115 -9.91 4.16 -10.82
CA ASP A 115 -10.97 3.19 -11.08
C ASP A 115 -10.38 1.80 -11.38
N LYS A 116 -11.29 0.83 -11.55
CA LYS A 116 -10.97 -0.56 -11.90
C LYS A 116 -10.26 -0.68 -13.26
N ASP A 117 -10.59 0.17 -14.23
CA ASP A 117 -10.01 0.09 -15.58
C ASP A 117 -8.53 0.48 -15.58
N TRP A 118 -8.18 1.51 -14.79
CA TRP A 118 -6.81 1.90 -14.51
C TRP A 118 -6.05 0.84 -13.73
N ARG A 119 -6.68 0.24 -12.71
CA ARG A 119 -6.09 -0.88 -11.98
C ARG A 119 -5.72 -2.01 -12.95
N ASP A 120 -6.69 -2.47 -13.74
CA ASP A 120 -6.49 -3.60 -14.64
C ASP A 120 -5.46 -3.28 -15.72
N LEU A 121 -5.40 -2.03 -16.19
CA LEU A 121 -4.39 -1.58 -17.15
C LEU A 121 -2.97 -1.60 -16.56
N VAL A 122 -2.78 -1.02 -15.37
CA VAL A 122 -1.47 -0.94 -14.71
C VAL A 122 -0.98 -2.33 -14.29
N LEU A 123 -1.86 -3.17 -13.74
CA LEU A 123 -1.50 -4.53 -13.36
C LEU A 123 -1.15 -5.38 -14.57
N LYS A 124 -1.79 -5.15 -15.71
CA LYS A 124 -1.47 -5.79 -16.97
C LYS A 124 -0.10 -5.37 -17.51
N SER A 125 0.26 -4.09 -17.41
CA SER A 125 1.54 -3.58 -17.96
C SER A 125 2.79 -4.12 -17.27
N ILE A 126 2.64 -4.73 -16.09
CA ILE A 126 3.76 -5.33 -15.34
C ILE A 126 3.83 -6.87 -15.47
N GLN A 127 2.89 -7.48 -16.20
CA GLN A 127 2.93 -8.92 -16.45
C GLN A 127 4.03 -9.27 -17.47
N PRO A 128 4.55 -10.51 -17.45
CA PRO A 128 5.48 -10.97 -18.48
C PRO A 128 4.81 -10.98 -19.86
N VAL A 129 5.58 -10.59 -20.88
CA VAL A 129 5.12 -10.63 -22.28
C VAL A 129 4.81 -12.08 -22.67
N GLY A 130 3.58 -12.33 -23.12
CA GLY A 130 3.06 -13.67 -23.45
C GLY A 130 2.35 -14.38 -22.29
N GLU A 131 2.41 -13.85 -21.06
CA GLU A 131 1.81 -14.45 -19.86
C GLU A 131 0.84 -13.48 -19.14
N GLY A 132 0.31 -12.51 -19.87
CA GLY A 132 -0.62 -11.50 -19.34
C GLY A 132 -0.49 -10.15 -20.02
N LEU A 133 0.67 -9.86 -20.60
CA LEU A 133 0.95 -8.69 -21.43
C LEU A 133 1.16 -9.13 -22.89
N PHE A 134 0.42 -8.59 -23.84
CA PHE A 134 0.49 -8.97 -25.25
C PHE A 134 0.73 -7.77 -26.15
N PHE A 135 1.32 -7.97 -27.33
CA PHE A 135 1.59 -6.87 -28.27
C PHE A 135 0.31 -6.22 -28.81
N ASP A 136 -0.80 -6.96 -28.87
CA ASP A 136 -2.12 -6.45 -29.28
C ASP A 136 -2.73 -5.47 -28.27
N ASP A 137 -2.15 -5.35 -27.06
CA ASP A 137 -2.60 -4.41 -26.04
C ASP A 137 -2.11 -2.97 -26.26
N ILE A 138 -1.36 -2.71 -27.34
CA ILE A 138 -0.68 -1.44 -27.59
C ILE A 138 -1.61 -0.22 -27.47
N GLU A 139 -2.81 -0.27 -28.06
CA GLU A 139 -3.76 0.85 -28.00
C GLU A 139 -4.20 1.16 -26.57
N ARG A 140 -4.40 0.12 -25.75
CA ARG A 140 -4.79 0.29 -24.35
C ARG A 140 -3.62 0.79 -23.52
N LEU A 141 -2.41 0.24 -23.73
CA LEU A 141 -1.20 0.59 -22.98
C LEU A 141 -0.70 2.00 -23.28
N GLN A 142 -0.93 2.53 -24.48
CA GLN A 142 -0.58 3.91 -24.84
C GLN A 142 -1.19 4.94 -23.89
N LYS A 143 -2.34 4.64 -23.25
CA LYS A 143 -2.94 5.49 -22.22
C LYS A 143 -2.00 5.77 -21.04
N LEU A 144 -1.14 4.82 -20.66
CA LEU A 144 -0.19 4.96 -19.54
C LEU A 144 0.88 6.03 -19.79
N TYR A 145 1.16 6.32 -21.06
CA TYR A 145 2.20 7.26 -21.49
C TYR A 145 1.62 8.56 -22.07
N THR A 146 0.29 8.69 -22.06
CA THR A 146 -0.36 9.91 -22.54
C THR A 146 -0.07 11.03 -21.54
N PRO A 147 0.54 12.15 -21.95
CA PRO A 147 0.82 13.26 -21.06
C PRO A 147 -0.47 13.75 -20.39
N VAL A 148 -0.46 13.83 -19.07
CA VAL A 148 -1.55 14.47 -18.32
C VAL A 148 -1.46 15.96 -18.61
N VAL A 149 -2.34 16.46 -19.47
CA VAL A 149 -2.50 17.90 -19.65
C VAL A 149 -3.20 18.43 -18.42
N ASN A 150 -2.44 18.88 -17.43
CA ASN A 150 -3.00 19.67 -16.35
C ASN A 150 -3.59 20.93 -16.97
N LYS A 151 -4.94 21.00 -17.04
CA LYS A 151 -5.60 22.29 -17.13
C LYS A 151 -5.22 23.02 -15.86
N ALA A 152 -4.26 23.93 -15.96
CA ALA A 152 -3.96 24.88 -14.89
C ALA A 152 -5.30 25.47 -14.41
N ALA A 153 -5.49 25.43 -13.10
CA ALA A 153 -6.61 26.05 -12.43
C ALA A 153 -6.75 27.50 -12.94
N VAL A 154 -7.94 27.83 -13.44
CA VAL A 154 -8.38 29.21 -13.67
C VAL A 154 -8.96 29.73 -12.37
#